data_AF-A0A257XAA8-F1
#
_entry.id   AF-A0A257XAA8-F1
#
_cell.length_a   1.000
_cell.length_b   1.000
_cell.length_c   1.000
_cell.angle_alpha   90.00
_cell.angle_beta   90.00
_cell.angle_gamma   90.00
#
_symmetry.space_group_name_H-M   'P 1'
#
loop_
_entity.id
_entity.type
_entity.pdbx_description
1 polymer ?
#
loop_
_entity_poly.entity_id
_entity_poly.type
_entity_poly.pdbx_seq_one_letter_code
_entity_poly.pdbx_strand_id
1 'polypeptide(L)'
;MFTSLRSHRRRSAFTLIEVVIGITILSMITATLFAIIRGSVRGASEIEHTQRESDSMNRFIELCRRTFATLPSTATLSLKLVQGTEPVIQELTITGSPDCFPFGSNPITLKDTILSLRPYPDAVVDDNQSPLNYISLSREDLIPQTGDSNAGVQTTTTGIYAPDTEGRYWMPLLPDVVSFKWRFYVEKEETWYEEWSKSKWPDLVEAQLVMKNRTRPVRMVFSLPVLTLVAGRAPANNSSSNSQNTSGQGGPAGGQGGQGGGGRGGPGGGGPGGGGPGGGPGGPGGPGGGGPGGGGPGGGPPGGGGFGGGPPGGGGGGPPGGGGGGAVP
;
A
#
# COMPACT_ATOMS: atom_id res chain seq x y z
N MET A 1 38.57 -62.46 65.96
CA MET A 1 38.64 -61.14 66.63
C MET A 1 38.73 -60.08 65.54
N PHE A 2 37.60 -59.50 65.11
CA PHE A 2 37.56 -58.50 64.03
C PHE A 2 37.10 -57.16 64.64
N THR A 3 38.03 -56.22 64.79
CA THR A 3 37.73 -54.85 65.22
C THR A 3 37.39 -54.01 63.99
N SER A 4 36.10 -53.70 63.85
CA SER A 4 35.56 -52.76 62.86
C SER A 4 36.03 -51.33 63.17
N LEU A 5 36.82 -50.73 62.29
CA LEU A 5 37.12 -49.30 62.33
C LEU A 5 35.92 -48.52 61.78
N ARG A 6 35.14 -47.91 62.68
CA ARG A 6 34.08 -46.96 62.33
C ARG A 6 34.69 -45.71 61.69
N SER A 7 34.53 -45.58 60.38
CA SER A 7 34.72 -44.32 59.65
C SER A 7 33.79 -43.24 60.22
N HIS A 8 34.34 -42.29 60.98
CA HIS A 8 33.64 -41.07 61.37
C HIS A 8 33.38 -40.21 60.12
N ARG A 9 32.16 -40.26 59.60
CA ARG A 9 31.65 -39.26 58.65
C ARG A 9 31.60 -37.92 59.38
N ARG A 10 32.59 -37.06 59.16
CA ARG A 10 32.54 -35.66 59.61
C ARG A 10 31.32 -35.00 58.97
N ARG A 11 30.29 -34.72 59.77
CA ARG A 11 29.21 -33.82 59.37
C ARG A 11 29.81 -32.41 59.36
N SER A 12 30.16 -31.92 58.17
CA SER A 12 30.56 -30.53 58.00
C SER A 12 29.30 -29.67 58.09
N ALA A 13 29.21 -28.83 59.11
CA ALA A 13 28.24 -27.75 59.15
C ALA A 13 28.78 -26.59 58.31
N PHE A 14 27.94 -25.96 57.49
CA PHE A 14 28.33 -24.81 56.69
C PHE A 14 28.79 -23.66 57.58
N THR A 15 29.90 -23.02 57.23
CA THR A 15 30.38 -21.85 57.96
C THR A 15 29.54 -20.62 57.58
N LEU A 16 29.31 -19.71 58.52
CA LEU A 16 28.54 -18.49 58.27
C LEU A 16 29.12 -17.68 57.09
N ILE A 17 30.46 -17.66 56.95
CA ILE A 17 31.15 -16.99 55.84
C ILE A 17 30.86 -17.63 54.47
N GLU A 18 30.75 -18.96 54.40
CA GLU A 18 30.43 -19.67 53.16
C GLU A 18 29.01 -19.36 52.67
N VAL A 19 28.05 -19.25 53.60
CA VAL A 19 26.67 -18.84 53.28
C VAL A 19 26.62 -17.39 52.78
N VAL A 20 27.39 -16.48 53.39
CA VAL A 20 27.45 -15.08 52.95
C VAL A 20 28.10 -14.96 51.56
N ILE A 21 29.17 -15.71 51.29
CA ILE A 21 29.80 -15.76 49.96
C ILE A 21 28.83 -16.35 48.93
N GLY A 22 28.11 -17.41 49.28
CA GLY A 22 27.10 -18.00 48.39
C GLY A 22 25.97 -17.02 48.03
N ILE A 23 25.45 -16.28 49.01
CA ILE A 23 24.38 -15.29 48.79
C ILE A 23 24.89 -14.09 47.96
N THR A 24 26.13 -13.64 48.18
CA THR A 24 26.71 -12.52 47.40
C THR A 24 27.00 -12.90 45.95
N ILE A 25 27.51 -14.10 45.71
CA ILE A 25 27.69 -14.60 44.34
C ILE A 25 26.32 -14.78 43.67
N LEU A 26 25.33 -15.35 44.37
CA LEU A 26 23.98 -15.53 43.84
C LEU A 26 23.32 -14.19 43.51
N SER A 27 23.45 -13.17 44.36
CA SER A 27 22.88 -11.85 44.11
C SER A 27 23.56 -11.17 42.92
N MET A 28 24.88 -11.29 42.79
CA MET A 28 25.63 -10.74 41.67
C MET A 28 25.26 -11.41 40.33
N ILE A 29 25.10 -12.75 40.32
CA ILE A 29 24.63 -13.50 39.15
C ILE A 29 23.20 -13.12 38.79
N THR A 30 22.32 -12.99 39.77
CA THR A 30 20.91 -12.62 39.53
C THR A 30 20.80 -11.20 38.97
N ALA A 31 21.58 -10.25 39.51
CA ALA A 31 21.61 -8.87 39.03
C ALA A 31 22.14 -8.77 37.59
N THR A 32 23.20 -9.52 37.26
CA THR A 32 23.75 -9.55 35.89
C THR A 32 22.79 -10.21 34.91
N LEU A 33 22.16 -11.33 35.27
CA LEU A 33 21.15 -11.99 34.44
C LEU A 33 19.99 -11.02 34.14
N PHE A 34 19.51 -10.30 35.15
CA PHE A 34 18.44 -9.35 34.99
C PHE A 34 18.83 -8.15 34.11
N ALA A 35 20.07 -7.65 34.25
CA ALA A 35 20.60 -6.60 33.39
C ALA A 35 20.66 -7.04 31.93
N ILE A 36 21.13 -8.27 31.66
CA ILE A 36 21.19 -8.86 30.32
C ILE A 36 19.78 -8.98 29.73
N ILE A 37 18.82 -9.55 30.47
CA ILE A 37 17.45 -9.72 30.00
C ILE A 37 16.84 -8.37 29.62
N ARG A 38 16.99 -7.34 30.47
CA ARG A 38 16.48 -6.00 30.18
C ARG A 38 17.15 -5.38 28.95
N GLY A 39 18.46 -5.55 28.79
CA GLY A 39 19.18 -5.12 27.60
C GLY A 39 18.64 -5.78 26.33
N SER A 40 18.49 -7.10 26.34
CA SER A 40 17.96 -7.87 25.21
C SER A 40 16.53 -7.49 24.85
N VAL A 41 15.64 -7.31 25.84
CA VAL A 41 14.23 -6.93 25.59
C VAL A 41 14.13 -5.53 24.96
N ARG A 42 14.90 -4.56 25.46
CA ARG A 42 14.93 -3.21 24.88
C ARG A 42 15.47 -3.22 23.46
N GLY A 43 16.58 -3.91 23.22
CA GLY A 43 17.15 -4.06 21.88
C GLY A 43 16.18 -4.74 20.91
N ALA A 44 15.50 -5.80 21.34
CA ALA A 44 14.50 -6.48 20.52
C ALA A 44 13.32 -5.55 20.15
N SER A 45 12.82 -4.76 21.11
CA SER A 45 11.73 -3.81 20.87
C SER A 45 12.13 -2.70 19.88
N GLU A 46 13.36 -2.21 19.93
CA GLU A 46 13.87 -1.16 19.03
C GLU A 46 14.04 -1.68 17.60
N ILE A 47 14.56 -2.91 17.45
CA ILE A 47 14.65 -3.59 16.16
C ILE A 47 13.26 -3.79 15.57
N GLU A 48 12.31 -4.27 16.37
CA GLU A 48 10.94 -4.50 15.91
C GLU A 48 10.26 -3.20 15.46
N HIS A 49 10.49 -2.09 16.17
CA HIS A 49 9.98 -0.79 15.76
C HIS A 49 10.54 -0.35 14.40
N THR A 50 11.85 -0.46 14.21
CA THR A 50 12.52 -0.08 12.96
C THR A 50 12.09 -0.96 11.78
N GLN A 51 11.88 -2.26 12.04
CA GLN A 51 11.36 -3.19 11.05
C GLN A 51 9.91 -2.87 10.66
N ARG A 52 9.04 -2.58 11.63
CA ARG A 52 7.66 -2.17 11.35
C ARG A 52 7.60 -0.91 10.50
N GLU A 53 8.45 0.08 10.75
CA GLU A 53 8.55 1.30 9.93
C GLU A 53 9.00 0.98 8.49
N SER A 54 10.01 0.13 8.34
CA SER A 54 10.50 -0.26 7.02
C SER A 54 9.44 -1.06 6.24
N ASP A 55 8.73 -1.95 6.92
CA ASP A 55 7.65 -2.74 6.35
C ASP A 55 6.45 -1.87 5.95
N SER A 56 6.04 -0.91 6.80
CA SER A 56 4.92 -0.01 6.48
C SER A 56 5.23 0.87 5.28
N MET A 57 6.44 1.43 5.22
CA MET A 57 6.93 2.17 4.07
C MET A 57 6.85 1.29 2.81
N ASN A 58 7.46 0.09 2.82
CA ASN A 58 7.46 -0.79 1.66
C ASN A 58 6.05 -1.18 1.18
N ARG A 59 5.13 -1.45 2.11
CA ARG A 59 3.71 -1.72 1.78
C ARG A 59 3.05 -0.52 1.12
N PHE A 60 3.33 0.70 1.58
CA PHE A 60 2.82 1.92 0.95
C PHE A 60 3.37 2.11 -0.47
N ILE A 61 4.67 1.89 -0.69
CA ILE A 61 5.28 1.97 -2.03
C ILE A 61 4.62 0.98 -2.99
N GLU A 62 4.42 -0.27 -2.53
CA GLU A 62 3.82 -1.31 -3.36
C GLU A 62 2.34 -1.01 -3.67
N LEU A 63 1.61 -0.46 -2.69
CA LEU A 63 0.24 0.01 -2.88
C LEU A 63 0.17 1.11 -3.94
N CYS A 64 1.04 2.13 -3.87
CA CYS A 64 1.11 3.17 -4.89
C CYS A 64 1.46 2.59 -6.27
N ARG A 65 2.46 1.71 -6.34
CA ARG A 65 2.86 1.05 -7.59
C ARG A 65 1.70 0.31 -8.24
N ARG A 66 0.98 -0.49 -7.45
CA ARG A 66 -0.20 -1.22 -7.91
C ARG A 66 -1.28 -0.25 -8.39
N THR A 67 -1.65 0.75 -7.59
CA THR A 67 -2.69 1.72 -7.94
C THR A 67 -2.39 2.40 -9.27
N PHE A 68 -1.19 2.95 -9.45
CA PHE A 68 -0.81 3.64 -10.69
C PHE A 68 -0.76 2.70 -11.89
N ALA A 69 -0.25 1.47 -11.72
CA ALA A 69 -0.18 0.48 -12.80
C ALA A 69 -1.54 -0.08 -13.23
N THR A 70 -2.58 0.05 -12.39
CA THR A 70 -3.93 -0.47 -12.68
C THR A 70 -4.95 0.64 -12.94
N LEU A 71 -4.53 1.89 -13.16
CA LEU A 71 -5.48 2.96 -13.46
C LEU A 71 -6.23 2.67 -14.78
N PRO A 72 -7.57 2.72 -14.77
CA PRO A 72 -8.36 2.56 -15.99
C PRO A 72 -8.27 3.82 -16.86
N SER A 73 -8.61 3.69 -18.15
CA SER A 73 -8.61 4.82 -19.10
C SER A 73 -9.58 5.95 -18.73
N THR A 74 -10.55 5.68 -17.88
CA THR A 74 -11.52 6.64 -17.36
C THR A 74 -10.95 7.48 -16.21
N ALA A 75 -9.80 7.11 -15.67
CA ALA A 75 -9.23 7.80 -14.52
C ALA A 75 -8.67 9.16 -14.92
N THR A 76 -8.82 10.15 -14.04
CA THR A 76 -8.14 11.44 -14.18
C THR A 76 -7.30 11.71 -12.93
N LEU A 77 -6.15 12.34 -13.15
CA LEU A 77 -5.22 12.73 -12.09
C LEU A 77 -5.24 14.24 -11.96
N SER A 78 -5.32 14.72 -10.73
CA SER A 78 -5.17 16.14 -10.40
C SER A 78 -4.20 16.27 -9.24
N LEU A 79 -3.27 17.22 -9.33
CA LEU A 79 -2.31 17.51 -8.28
C LEU A 79 -2.42 18.99 -7.95
N LYS A 80 -2.78 19.28 -6.71
CA LYS A 80 -2.97 20.64 -6.21
C LYS A 80 -1.98 20.93 -5.08
N LEU A 81 -1.32 22.08 -5.15
CA LEU A 81 -0.56 22.61 -4.03
C LEU A 81 -1.52 23.29 -3.04
N VAL A 82 -1.66 22.73 -1.84
CA VAL A 82 -2.53 23.29 -0.79
C VAL A 82 -1.74 24.26 0.09
N GLN A 83 -0.50 23.91 0.40
CA GLN A 83 0.40 24.75 1.20
C GLN A 83 1.81 24.71 0.60
N GLY A 84 2.31 25.87 0.20
CA GLY A 84 3.67 26.02 -0.36
C GLY A 84 4.76 26.31 0.68
N THR A 85 4.39 26.66 1.90
CA THR A 85 5.34 26.84 3.03
C THR A 85 5.64 25.51 3.69
N GLU A 86 6.84 25.31 4.24
CA GLU A 86 7.17 24.06 4.92
C GLU A 86 6.26 23.81 6.15
N PRO A 87 5.73 22.58 6.32
CA PRO A 87 5.81 21.45 5.38
C PRO A 87 4.94 21.69 4.14
N VAL A 88 5.50 21.44 2.96
CA VAL A 88 4.75 21.53 1.69
C VAL A 88 3.65 20.47 1.68
N ILE A 89 2.40 20.90 1.51
CA ILE A 89 1.23 20.01 1.43
C ILE A 89 0.68 20.03 0.02
N GLN A 90 0.66 18.85 -0.60
CA GLN A 90 0.04 18.62 -1.90
C GLN A 90 -1.11 17.62 -1.77
N GLU A 91 -2.19 17.87 -2.49
CA GLU A 91 -3.32 16.96 -2.62
C GLU A 91 -3.27 16.31 -4.01
N LEU A 92 -3.06 15.00 -4.02
CA LEU A 92 -3.20 14.16 -5.21
C LEU A 92 -4.62 13.59 -5.22
N THR A 93 -5.41 13.97 -6.22
CA THR A 93 -6.76 13.46 -6.43
C THR A 93 -6.78 12.53 -7.64
N ILE A 94 -7.34 11.34 -7.44
CA ILE A 94 -7.57 10.33 -8.47
C ILE A 94 -9.09 10.13 -8.57
N THR A 95 -9.66 10.42 -9.73
CA THR A 95 -11.10 10.26 -9.99
C THR A 95 -11.31 9.19 -11.06
N GLY A 96 -12.51 8.61 -11.15
CA GLY A 96 -12.86 7.68 -12.23
C GLY A 96 -12.12 6.34 -12.23
N SER A 97 -11.53 5.94 -11.09
CA SER A 97 -10.81 4.69 -10.90
C SER A 97 -11.50 3.84 -9.81
N PRO A 98 -12.32 2.83 -10.17
CA PRO A 98 -13.12 2.06 -9.21
C PRO A 98 -12.28 1.26 -8.22
N ASP A 99 -11.09 0.79 -8.64
CA ASP A 99 -10.19 -0.02 -7.83
C ASP A 99 -9.06 0.82 -7.19
N CYS A 100 -9.24 2.15 -7.12
CA CYS A 100 -8.25 3.05 -6.52
C CYS A 100 -8.24 2.86 -4.99
N PHE A 101 -7.14 2.31 -4.45
CA PHE A 101 -6.97 2.08 -3.02
C PHE A 101 -8.18 1.34 -2.39
N PRO A 102 -8.30 0.02 -2.58
CA PRO A 102 -9.50 -0.76 -2.24
C PRO A 102 -9.62 -1.01 -0.72
N PHE A 103 -9.85 0.05 0.03
CA PHE A 103 -10.05 0.04 1.48
C PHE A 103 -11.53 0.23 1.84
N GLY A 104 -11.86 0.05 3.12
CA GLY A 104 -13.21 0.29 3.66
C GLY A 104 -14.21 -0.83 3.33
N SER A 105 -15.48 -0.56 3.63
CA SER A 105 -16.61 -1.47 3.37
C SER A 105 -16.91 -1.61 1.87
N ASN A 106 -16.61 -0.56 1.09
CA ASN A 106 -16.79 -0.51 -0.35
C ASN A 106 -15.42 -0.46 -1.05
N PRO A 107 -14.79 -1.62 -1.31
CA PRO A 107 -13.46 -1.67 -1.94
C PRO A 107 -13.48 -1.24 -3.41
N ILE A 108 -14.64 -1.29 -4.07
CA ILE A 108 -14.84 -0.86 -5.46
C ILE A 108 -15.76 0.35 -5.46
N THR A 109 -15.25 1.51 -5.87
CA THR A 109 -15.98 2.77 -5.77
C THR A 109 -15.47 3.81 -6.76
N LEU A 110 -16.39 4.53 -7.43
CA LEU A 110 -16.04 5.61 -8.34
C LEU A 110 -15.82 6.96 -7.63
N LYS A 111 -15.89 6.97 -6.30
CA LYS A 111 -15.67 8.18 -5.49
C LYS A 111 -14.22 8.64 -5.61
N ASP A 112 -14.06 9.95 -5.61
CA ASP A 112 -12.76 10.59 -5.72
C ASP A 112 -11.87 10.18 -4.53
N THR A 113 -10.67 9.73 -4.85
CA THR A 113 -9.67 9.35 -3.86
C THR A 113 -8.63 10.44 -3.75
N ILE A 114 -8.47 11.00 -2.54
CA ILE A 114 -7.57 12.11 -2.28
C ILE A 114 -6.47 11.64 -1.34
N LEU A 115 -5.22 11.79 -1.75
CA LEU A 115 -4.03 11.55 -0.93
C LEU A 115 -3.41 12.88 -0.51
N SER A 116 -3.14 13.02 0.78
CA SER A 116 -2.53 14.23 1.32
C SER A 116 -1.74 13.95 2.59
N LEU A 117 -0.86 14.87 2.94
CA LEU A 117 -0.16 14.90 4.21
C LEU A 117 -1.05 15.54 5.27
N ARG A 118 -1.15 14.93 6.46
CA ARG A 118 -1.95 15.42 7.59
C ARG A 118 -1.10 15.52 8.86
N PRO A 119 -1.11 16.66 9.57
CA PRO A 119 -0.32 16.82 10.79
C PRO A 119 -0.80 15.89 11.90
N TYR A 120 0.12 15.47 12.77
CA TYR A 120 -0.27 14.83 14.02
C TYR A 120 -1.07 15.81 14.89
N PRO A 121 -2.18 15.37 15.54
CA PRO A 121 -2.97 16.23 16.43
C PRO A 121 -2.14 16.83 17.57
N ASP A 122 -1.15 16.08 18.05
CA ASP A 122 -0.30 16.47 19.18
C ASP A 122 0.97 17.25 18.75
N ALA A 123 1.05 17.67 17.48
CA ALA A 123 2.17 18.42 16.93
C ALA A 123 3.55 17.79 17.24
N VAL A 124 3.63 16.46 17.08
CA VAL A 124 4.85 15.69 17.36
C VAL A 124 5.94 16.09 16.36
N VAL A 125 7.17 16.25 16.85
CA VAL A 125 8.35 16.56 16.03
C VAL A 125 9.36 15.42 16.06
N ASP A 126 10.22 15.35 15.04
CA ASP A 126 11.38 14.45 15.01
C ASP A 126 12.57 15.01 15.82
N ASP A 127 13.67 14.27 15.85
CA ASP A 127 14.89 14.67 16.58
C ASP A 127 15.51 15.96 16.02
N ASN A 128 15.18 16.33 14.77
CA ASN A 128 15.61 17.55 14.09
C ASN A 128 14.60 18.70 14.22
N GLN A 129 13.59 18.58 15.11
CA GLN A 129 12.51 19.55 15.28
C GLN A 129 11.61 19.74 14.04
N SER A 130 11.61 18.78 13.11
CA SER A 130 10.71 18.78 11.96
C SER A 130 9.36 18.19 12.35
N PRO A 131 8.23 18.79 11.94
CA PRO A 131 6.91 18.26 12.26
C PRO A 131 6.68 16.90 11.62
N LEU A 132 6.17 15.95 12.40
CA LEU A 132 5.72 14.67 11.91
C LEU A 132 4.27 14.76 11.44
N ASN A 133 3.97 13.96 10.43
CA ASN A 133 2.69 13.90 9.76
C ASN A 133 2.34 12.45 9.40
N TYR A 134 1.09 12.25 9.00
CA TYR A 134 0.60 11.05 8.34
C TYR A 134 0.40 11.30 6.86
N ILE A 135 0.77 10.35 6.02
CA ILE A 135 0.13 10.25 4.71
C ILE A 135 -1.22 9.62 4.92
N SER A 136 -2.26 10.32 4.49
CA SER A 136 -3.64 9.90 4.68
C SER A 136 -4.41 9.92 3.37
N LEU A 137 -5.42 9.06 3.33
CA LEU A 137 -6.36 8.94 2.23
C LEU A 137 -7.73 9.43 2.68
N SER A 138 -8.36 10.27 1.87
CA SER A 138 -9.76 10.64 2.02
C SER A 138 -10.56 10.15 0.83
N ARG A 139 -11.73 9.59 1.14
CA ARG A 139 -12.71 9.13 0.17
C ARG A 139 -14.07 9.14 0.85
N GLU A 140 -15.09 9.60 0.14
CA GLU A 140 -16.41 9.91 0.70
C GLU A 140 -17.09 8.72 1.38
N ASP A 141 -16.84 7.50 0.88
CA ASP A 141 -17.49 6.26 1.33
C ASP A 141 -16.67 5.43 2.32
N LEU A 142 -15.49 5.93 2.72
CA LEU A 142 -14.53 5.16 3.50
C LEU A 142 -14.80 5.24 5.01
N ILE A 143 -15.33 6.37 5.46
CA ILE A 143 -15.71 6.61 6.85
C ILE A 143 -17.23 6.79 6.89
N PRO A 144 -17.97 5.93 7.60
CA PRO A 144 -19.43 5.98 7.62
C PRO A 144 -19.89 7.31 8.18
N GLN A 145 -20.80 7.98 7.49
CA GLN A 145 -21.52 9.11 8.07
C GLN A 145 -22.51 8.56 9.09
N THR A 146 -22.53 9.16 10.28
CA THR A 146 -23.36 8.76 11.44
C THR A 146 -24.76 8.32 11.04
N GLY A 147 -25.06 7.03 11.22
CA GLY A 147 -26.33 6.38 10.85
C GLY A 147 -26.18 4.88 10.60
N ASP A 148 -25.03 4.47 10.06
CA ASP A 148 -24.72 3.07 9.76
C ASP A 148 -23.77 2.49 10.82
N SER A 149 -24.35 1.97 11.91
CA SER A 149 -23.69 1.44 13.11
C SER A 149 -22.79 0.21 12.90
N ASN A 150 -22.29 -0.04 11.69
CA ASN A 150 -21.68 -1.31 11.28
C ASN A 150 -20.25 -1.21 10.73
N ALA A 151 -19.59 -0.05 10.78
CA ALA A 151 -18.20 0.08 10.34
C ALA A 151 -17.28 0.63 11.44
N GLY A 152 -16.13 -0.04 11.60
CA GLY A 152 -15.23 0.05 12.75
C GLY A 152 -14.36 1.30 12.87
N VAL A 153 -14.60 2.36 12.08
CA VAL A 153 -13.93 3.65 12.24
C VAL A 153 -14.89 4.58 12.96
N GLN A 154 -14.66 4.82 14.25
CA GLN A 154 -15.53 5.71 15.03
C GLN A 154 -15.33 7.16 14.57
N THR A 155 -16.41 7.79 14.14
CA THR A 155 -16.49 9.23 13.85
C THR A 155 -16.25 10.00 15.14
N THR A 156 -14.98 10.28 15.41
CA THR A 156 -14.57 11.03 16.59
C THR A 156 -14.33 12.47 16.15
N THR A 157 -14.93 13.43 16.84
CA THR A 157 -14.78 14.87 16.56
C THR A 157 -13.39 15.41 16.96
N THR A 158 -12.52 14.54 17.50
CA THR A 158 -11.17 14.86 17.98
C THR A 158 -10.19 13.75 17.61
N GLY A 159 -8.92 14.09 17.44
CA GLY A 159 -7.84 13.14 17.12
C GLY A 159 -7.60 12.94 15.62
N ILE A 160 -6.86 11.88 15.27
CA ILE A 160 -6.36 11.62 13.90
C ILE A 160 -7.47 11.35 12.87
N TYR A 161 -8.68 11.02 13.33
CA TYR A 161 -9.85 10.74 12.49
C TYR A 161 -10.85 11.90 12.47
N ALA A 162 -10.52 13.04 13.08
CA ALA A 162 -11.37 14.21 13.03
C ALA A 162 -11.50 14.71 11.58
N PRO A 163 -12.70 15.16 11.17
CA PRO A 163 -12.89 15.72 9.84
C PRO A 163 -12.07 17.01 9.70
N ASP A 164 -11.60 17.28 8.48
CA ASP A 164 -10.96 18.55 8.16
C ASP A 164 -11.99 19.69 8.04
N THR A 165 -11.53 20.89 7.70
CA THR A 165 -12.39 22.07 7.51
C THR A 165 -13.42 21.91 6.40
N GLU A 166 -13.21 20.97 5.48
CA GLU A 166 -14.14 20.63 4.39
C GLU A 166 -15.08 19.47 4.78
N GLY A 167 -15.01 18.99 6.03
CA GLY A 167 -15.80 17.86 6.50
C GLY A 167 -15.30 16.51 6.00
N ARG A 168 -14.12 16.46 5.38
CA ARG A 168 -13.55 15.22 4.84
C ARG A 168 -12.88 14.44 5.96
N TYR A 169 -13.19 13.17 6.05
CA TYR A 169 -12.51 12.26 6.96
C TYR A 169 -11.28 11.65 6.29
N TRP A 170 -10.25 11.39 7.10
CA TRP A 170 -8.94 10.94 6.66
C TRP A 170 -8.58 9.62 7.32
N MET A 171 -8.24 8.62 6.51
CA MET A 171 -7.67 7.37 6.98
C MET A 171 -6.15 7.43 6.86
N PRO A 172 -5.40 7.25 7.96
CA PRO A 172 -3.95 7.23 7.92
C PRO A 172 -3.45 5.97 7.22
N LEU A 173 -2.51 6.14 6.29
CA LEU A 173 -1.85 5.05 5.55
C LEU A 173 -0.42 4.82 6.03
N LEU A 174 0.32 5.91 6.27
CA LEU A 174 1.72 5.84 6.69
C LEU A 174 2.00 6.91 7.77
N PRO A 175 2.39 6.50 8.99
CA PRO A 175 2.79 7.42 10.06
C PRO A 175 4.22 7.92 9.89
N ASP A 176 4.61 8.86 10.77
CA ASP A 176 5.99 9.31 10.97
C ASP A 176 6.66 9.87 9.71
N VAL A 177 5.90 10.64 8.94
CA VAL A 177 6.34 11.28 7.70
C VAL A 177 6.69 12.74 7.97
N VAL A 178 7.91 13.13 7.60
CA VAL A 178 8.38 14.53 7.69
C VAL A 178 7.91 15.33 6.48
N SER A 179 8.06 14.78 5.27
CA SER A 179 7.57 15.42 4.05
C SER A 179 7.18 14.40 2.99
N PHE A 180 6.21 14.77 2.17
CA PHE A 180 5.75 13.96 1.04
C PHE A 180 5.40 14.86 -0.13
N LYS A 181 6.06 14.68 -1.28
CA LYS A 181 5.87 15.50 -2.47
C LYS A 181 5.61 14.65 -3.70
N TRP A 182 4.72 15.11 -4.56
CA TRP A 182 4.43 14.55 -5.87
C TRP A 182 4.95 15.48 -6.97
N ARG A 183 5.46 14.87 -8.05
CA ARG A 183 5.80 15.57 -9.28
C ARG A 183 5.41 14.72 -10.49
N PHE A 184 4.89 15.36 -11.52
CA PHE A 184 4.47 14.69 -12.75
C PHE A 184 5.38 15.07 -13.91
N TYR A 185 5.86 14.09 -14.66
CA TYR A 185 6.74 14.29 -15.79
C TYR A 185 5.97 14.23 -17.11
N VAL A 186 6.32 15.11 -18.03
CA VAL A 186 5.87 15.06 -19.42
C VAL A 186 7.08 14.92 -20.33
N GLU A 187 7.18 13.80 -21.02
CA GLU A 187 8.31 13.47 -21.89
C GLU A 187 8.42 14.46 -23.06
N LYS A 188 7.29 14.85 -23.66
CA LYS A 188 7.26 15.81 -24.76
C LYS A 188 7.79 17.20 -24.37
N GLU A 189 7.59 17.60 -23.12
CA GLU A 189 8.00 18.92 -22.60
C GLU A 189 9.30 18.81 -21.79
N GLU A 190 9.85 17.61 -21.60
CA GLU A 190 11.01 17.29 -20.74
C GLU A 190 10.97 17.94 -19.36
N THR A 191 9.78 18.14 -18.81
CA THR A 191 9.55 19.00 -17.63
C THR A 191 8.77 18.26 -16.55
N TRP A 192 9.16 18.52 -15.29
CA TRP A 192 8.46 18.09 -14.08
C TRP A 192 7.53 19.20 -13.59
N TYR A 193 6.29 18.84 -13.27
CA TYR A 193 5.27 19.75 -12.73
C TYR A 193 4.92 19.37 -11.29
N GLU A 194 4.80 20.36 -10.42
CA GLU A 194 4.36 20.20 -9.01
C GLU A 194 2.85 20.42 -8.82
N GLU A 195 2.18 20.84 -9.90
CA GLU A 195 0.74 20.97 -10.01
C GLU A 195 0.29 20.35 -11.34
N TRP A 196 -0.90 19.76 -11.35
CA TRP A 196 -1.43 19.10 -12.53
C TRP A 196 -2.95 19.16 -12.60
N SER A 197 -3.45 19.60 -13.74
CA SER A 197 -4.89 19.66 -14.04
C SER A 197 -5.17 19.35 -15.52
N LYS A 198 -4.20 18.73 -16.23
CA LYS A 198 -4.32 18.39 -17.64
C LYS A 198 -5.13 17.10 -17.81
N SER A 199 -5.92 17.02 -18.89
CA SER A 199 -6.71 15.83 -19.23
C SER A 199 -5.86 14.65 -19.71
N LYS A 200 -4.75 14.93 -20.40
CA LYS A 200 -3.76 13.91 -20.76
C LYS A 200 -3.08 13.42 -19.48
N TRP A 201 -2.79 12.13 -19.41
CA TRP A 201 -1.96 11.58 -18.33
C TRP A 201 -0.51 12.05 -18.42
N PRO A 202 0.18 12.21 -17.28
CA PRO A 202 1.62 12.37 -17.28
C PRO A 202 2.30 11.06 -17.69
N ASP A 203 3.52 11.15 -18.20
CA ASP A 203 4.27 9.98 -18.64
C ASP A 203 4.88 9.24 -17.44
N LEU A 204 5.31 9.99 -16.41
CA LEU A 204 5.77 9.43 -15.12
C LEU A 204 5.18 10.22 -13.94
N VAL A 205 4.95 9.51 -12.84
CA VAL A 205 4.61 10.08 -11.54
C VAL A 205 5.74 9.80 -10.57
N GLU A 206 6.27 10.84 -9.95
CA GLU A 206 7.29 10.72 -8.91
C GLU A 206 6.71 11.09 -7.54
N ALA A 207 7.03 10.27 -6.54
CA ALA A 207 6.84 10.57 -5.14
C ALA A 207 8.18 10.69 -4.41
N GLN A 208 8.34 11.74 -3.60
CA GLN A 208 9.48 11.94 -2.71
C GLN A 208 8.98 11.88 -1.28
N LEU A 209 9.49 10.92 -0.52
CA LEU A 209 9.07 10.64 0.85
C LEU A 209 10.25 10.80 1.82
N VAL A 210 10.11 11.64 2.84
CA VAL A 210 11.07 11.72 3.94
C VAL A 210 10.39 11.19 5.21
N MET A 211 10.94 10.10 5.74
CA MET A 211 10.49 9.51 7.01
C MET A 211 11.19 10.18 8.19
N LYS A 212 10.64 10.02 9.40
CA LYS A 212 11.24 10.45 10.67
C LYS A 212 12.72 10.08 10.75
N ASN A 213 13.54 11.01 11.25
CA ASN A 213 14.97 10.83 11.47
C ASN A 213 15.79 10.46 10.21
N ARG A 214 15.20 10.56 9.01
CA ARG A 214 15.92 10.40 7.73
C ARG A 214 16.16 11.75 7.10
N THR A 215 17.39 11.99 6.65
CA THR A 215 17.78 13.23 5.97
C THR A 215 17.67 13.14 4.44
N ARG A 216 17.55 11.92 3.89
CA ARG A 216 17.47 11.68 2.46
C ARG A 216 16.06 11.23 2.06
N PRO A 217 15.45 11.86 1.03
CA PRO A 217 14.17 11.41 0.53
C PRO A 217 14.30 10.06 -0.16
N VAL A 218 13.35 9.17 0.14
CA VAL A 218 13.07 7.99 -0.65
C VAL A 218 12.31 8.45 -1.90
N ARG A 219 12.95 8.28 -3.05
CA ARG A 219 12.40 8.64 -4.35
C ARG A 219 11.76 7.40 -4.99
N MET A 220 10.51 7.54 -5.41
CA MET A 220 9.75 6.51 -6.12
C MET A 220 9.26 7.09 -7.43
N VAL A 221 9.34 6.31 -8.51
CA VAL A 221 8.84 6.71 -9.83
C VAL A 221 7.93 5.60 -10.35
N PHE A 222 6.76 6.00 -10.83
CA PHE A 222 5.71 5.13 -11.33
C PHE A 222 5.38 5.49 -12.78
N SER A 223 5.23 4.48 -13.63
CA SER A 223 4.71 4.64 -14.99
C SER A 223 3.20 4.45 -15.00
N LEU A 224 2.49 5.22 -15.82
CA LEU A 224 1.06 5.02 -16.05
C LEU A 224 0.81 4.09 -17.25
N PRO A 225 -0.32 3.37 -17.30
CA PRO A 225 -0.67 2.54 -18.44
C PRO A 225 -0.79 3.37 -19.72
N VAL A 226 -0.24 2.86 -20.82
CA VAL A 226 -0.39 3.52 -22.12
C VAL A 226 -1.78 3.21 -22.68
N LEU A 227 -2.60 4.25 -22.86
CA LEU A 227 -3.92 4.13 -23.46
C LEU A 227 -3.81 4.07 -24.99
N THR A 228 -3.65 2.89 -25.55
CA THR A 228 -3.81 2.70 -27.00
C THR A 228 -5.25 2.34 -27.32
N LEU A 229 -6.03 3.30 -27.79
CA LEU A 229 -7.37 3.04 -28.33
C LEU A 229 -7.24 2.38 -29.70
N VAL A 230 -7.42 1.06 -29.76
CA VAL A 230 -7.54 0.34 -31.03
C VAL A 230 -8.97 0.45 -31.51
N ALA A 231 -9.20 1.09 -32.65
CA ALA A 231 -10.53 1.15 -33.26
C ALA A 231 -11.04 -0.27 -33.53
N GLY A 232 -12.22 -0.59 -32.99
CA GLY A 232 -12.89 -1.86 -33.24
C GLY A 232 -13.09 -2.07 -34.74
N ARG A 233 -12.60 -3.20 -35.26
CA ARG A 233 -12.77 -3.56 -36.66
C ARG A 233 -14.26 -3.82 -36.91
N ALA A 234 -14.96 -2.85 -37.49
CA ALA A 234 -16.33 -3.07 -37.93
C ALA A 234 -16.35 -4.26 -38.91
N PRO A 235 -17.29 -5.20 -38.79
CA PRO A 235 -17.42 -6.29 -39.76
C PRO A 235 -17.65 -5.65 -41.14
N ALA A 236 -16.73 -5.91 -42.07
CA ALA A 236 -16.84 -5.44 -43.43
C ALA A 236 -18.07 -6.11 -44.06
N ASN A 237 -19.13 -5.35 -44.28
CA ASN A 237 -20.21 -5.75 -45.16
C ASN A 237 -19.62 -5.87 -46.57
N ASN A 238 -19.35 -7.11 -46.97
CA ASN A 238 -18.92 -7.45 -48.32
C ASN A 238 -20.12 -7.36 -49.26
N SER A 239 -20.57 -6.13 -49.53
CA SER A 239 -21.56 -5.85 -50.55
C SER A 239 -20.86 -5.87 -51.91
N SER A 240 -20.76 -7.05 -52.50
CA SER A 240 -20.35 -7.23 -53.89
C SER A 240 -21.40 -6.63 -54.82
N SER A 241 -21.29 -5.33 -55.10
CA SER A 241 -21.99 -4.67 -56.20
C SER A 241 -21.29 -5.04 -57.51
N ASN A 242 -21.74 -6.14 -58.12
CA ASN A 242 -21.35 -6.51 -59.46
C ASN A 242 -22.06 -5.58 -60.46
N SER A 243 -21.43 -4.44 -60.78
CA SER A 243 -21.89 -3.53 -61.84
C SER A 243 -20.93 -3.64 -63.02
N GLN A 244 -21.22 -4.57 -63.92
CA GLN A 244 -20.47 -4.78 -65.15
C GLN A 244 -21.27 -4.15 -66.29
N ASN A 245 -20.79 -3.00 -66.74
CA ASN A 245 -21.32 -2.21 -67.82
C ASN A 245 -20.49 -2.51 -69.08
N THR A 246 -21.03 -3.28 -70.02
CA THR A 246 -20.44 -3.43 -71.37
C THR A 246 -21.54 -3.54 -72.42
N SER A 247 -21.57 -2.52 -73.26
CA SER A 247 -22.37 -2.32 -74.47
C SER A 247 -21.96 -3.24 -75.63
N GLY A 248 -22.93 -3.68 -76.45
CA GLY A 248 -22.66 -4.04 -77.85
C GLY A 248 -23.43 -5.22 -78.44
N GLN A 249 -24.54 -4.90 -79.13
CA GLN A 249 -24.85 -5.32 -80.52
C GLN A 249 -25.26 -6.78 -80.85
N GLY A 250 -26.53 -6.93 -81.26
CA GLY A 250 -26.92 -7.72 -82.46
C GLY A 250 -27.89 -8.91 -82.27
N GLY A 251 -29.08 -8.83 -82.90
CA GLY A 251 -29.78 -10.01 -83.46
C GLY A 251 -31.15 -10.40 -82.86
N PRO A 252 -32.25 -10.51 -83.65
CA PRO A 252 -33.63 -10.66 -83.16
C PRO A 252 -34.25 -12.07 -83.35
N ALA A 253 -35.14 -12.48 -82.45
CA ALA A 253 -36.22 -13.48 -82.57
C ALA A 253 -36.86 -13.60 -81.17
N GLY A 254 -38.17 -13.69 -80.90
CA GLY A 254 -39.35 -13.99 -81.67
C GLY A 254 -40.33 -14.73 -80.72
N GLY A 255 -41.53 -14.18 -80.52
CA GLY A 255 -42.69 -14.83 -79.87
C GLY A 255 -42.65 -14.99 -78.33
N GLN A 256 -43.74 -15.24 -77.60
CA GLN A 256 -45.19 -15.18 -77.82
C GLN A 256 -45.83 -15.58 -76.47
N GLY A 257 -46.82 -14.81 -75.99
CA GLY A 257 -47.99 -15.34 -75.26
C GLY A 257 -47.91 -15.70 -73.76
N GLY A 258 -49.03 -15.45 -73.07
CA GLY A 258 -49.46 -16.08 -71.80
C GLY A 258 -49.43 -15.15 -70.59
N GLN A 259 -50.53 -14.54 -70.09
CA GLN A 259 -51.70 -15.15 -69.42
C GLN A 259 -51.22 -15.96 -68.18
N GLY A 260 -51.48 -15.63 -66.92
CA GLY A 260 -52.74 -15.28 -66.25
C GLY A 260 -52.86 -16.19 -65.00
N GLY A 261 -53.53 -15.73 -63.93
CA GLY A 261 -53.88 -16.54 -62.74
C GLY A 261 -52.87 -16.42 -61.59
N GLY A 262 -53.23 -16.10 -60.35
CA GLY A 262 -54.44 -16.44 -59.62
C GLY A 262 -54.19 -17.72 -58.81
N GLY A 263 -53.95 -17.63 -57.50
CA GLY A 263 -53.66 -18.80 -56.68
C GLY A 263 -53.54 -18.51 -55.19
N ARG A 264 -54.69 -18.39 -54.52
CA ARG A 264 -54.88 -18.53 -53.07
C ARG A 264 -54.82 -20.02 -52.68
N GLY A 265 -54.30 -20.30 -51.49
CA GLY A 265 -54.41 -21.59 -50.79
C GLY A 265 -53.05 -21.98 -50.25
N GLY A 266 -52.81 -22.33 -49.00
CA GLY A 266 -53.61 -22.64 -47.82
C GLY A 266 -52.64 -23.29 -46.81
N PRO A 267 -52.97 -23.38 -45.51
CA PRO A 267 -52.02 -23.77 -44.46
C PRO A 267 -52.05 -25.28 -44.14
N GLY A 268 -50.93 -25.79 -43.64
CA GLY A 268 -50.77 -27.15 -43.09
C GLY A 268 -49.32 -27.60 -43.26
N GLY A 269 -48.63 -28.22 -42.32
CA GLY A 269 -49.02 -28.84 -41.06
C GLY A 269 -48.10 -30.05 -40.83
N GLY A 270 -47.68 -30.29 -39.58
CA GLY A 270 -47.03 -31.53 -39.11
C GLY A 270 -45.57 -31.70 -39.57
N GLY A 271 -44.61 -32.14 -38.75
CA GLY A 271 -44.66 -32.92 -37.52
C GLY A 271 -43.21 -33.27 -37.07
N PRO A 272 -43.02 -34.20 -36.12
CA PRO A 272 -42.11 -34.00 -34.99
C PRO A 272 -40.89 -34.93 -34.95
N GLY A 273 -39.92 -34.57 -34.10
CA GLY A 273 -38.88 -35.47 -33.57
C GLY A 273 -38.04 -34.71 -32.54
N GLY A 274 -37.77 -35.18 -31.33
CA GLY A 274 -37.90 -36.52 -30.77
C GLY A 274 -36.61 -36.86 -30.02
N GLY A 275 -36.72 -37.09 -28.70
CA GLY A 275 -35.70 -37.72 -27.84
C GLY A 275 -34.60 -36.78 -27.33
N GLY A 276 -34.24 -36.74 -26.06
CA GLY A 276 -34.64 -37.54 -24.90
C GLY A 276 -33.74 -37.15 -23.71
N PRO A 277 -34.14 -37.49 -22.47
CA PRO A 277 -33.59 -36.93 -21.24
C PRO A 277 -32.64 -37.88 -20.51
N GLY A 278 -31.73 -37.31 -19.72
CA GLY A 278 -30.96 -38.01 -18.69
C GLY A 278 -30.06 -36.99 -18.00
N GLY A 279 -29.97 -36.86 -16.69
CA GLY A 279 -30.47 -37.68 -15.59
C GLY A 279 -29.47 -37.54 -14.45
N GLY A 280 -29.97 -37.26 -13.24
CA GLY A 280 -29.27 -37.62 -12.00
C GLY A 280 -28.58 -36.49 -11.21
N PRO A 281 -29.10 -36.16 -10.00
CA PRO A 281 -28.43 -35.34 -9.00
C PRO A 281 -27.61 -36.22 -8.04
N GLY A 282 -26.41 -35.77 -7.66
CA GLY A 282 -25.53 -36.42 -6.68
C GLY A 282 -25.14 -35.46 -5.57
N GLY A 283 -25.54 -35.78 -4.34
CA GLY A 283 -25.56 -34.91 -3.18
C GLY A 283 -24.23 -34.65 -2.42
N PRO A 284 -24.33 -34.17 -1.17
CA PRO A 284 -23.27 -33.47 -0.46
C PRO A 284 -22.38 -34.40 0.38
N GLY A 285 -21.06 -34.17 0.33
CA GLY A 285 -20.06 -34.82 1.18
C GLY A 285 -19.48 -33.85 2.20
N GLY A 286 -19.60 -34.21 3.48
CA GLY A 286 -19.29 -33.39 4.65
C GLY A 286 -17.81 -33.24 5.03
N PRO A 287 -17.54 -32.78 6.28
CA PRO A 287 -16.29 -32.14 6.69
C PRO A 287 -15.26 -33.12 7.26
N GLY A 288 -13.99 -32.96 6.84
CA GLY A 288 -12.85 -33.68 7.39
C GLY A 288 -11.97 -32.77 8.23
N GLY A 289 -11.92 -33.02 9.54
CA GLY A 289 -10.97 -32.43 10.48
C GLY A 289 -9.66 -33.21 10.56
N GLY A 290 -8.66 -32.55 11.17
CA GLY A 290 -7.33 -33.03 11.49
C GLY A 290 -6.35 -31.88 11.22
N GLY A 291 -5.62 -31.29 12.17
CA GLY A 291 -5.08 -31.72 13.46
C GLY A 291 -3.70 -31.05 13.53
N PRO A 292 -3.26 -30.48 14.67
CA PRO A 292 -2.12 -29.57 14.70
C PRO A 292 -0.78 -30.32 14.81
N GLY A 293 0.11 -30.10 13.83
CA GLY A 293 1.49 -30.58 13.86
C GLY A 293 2.43 -29.53 14.45
N GLY A 294 2.93 -29.81 15.66
CA GLY A 294 4.02 -29.06 16.28
C GLY A 294 5.41 -29.61 15.93
N GLY A 295 6.42 -28.79 16.21
CA GLY A 295 7.85 -29.08 16.08
C GLY A 295 8.52 -28.02 15.20
N GLY A 296 9.55 -27.28 15.60
CA GLY A 296 10.41 -27.23 16.78
C GLY A 296 11.49 -26.17 16.47
N PRO A 297 12.19 -25.60 17.47
CA PRO A 297 13.01 -24.41 17.29
C PRO A 297 14.43 -24.74 16.80
N GLY A 298 14.79 -24.23 15.63
CA GLY A 298 16.15 -24.27 15.10
C GLY A 298 16.95 -23.04 15.55
N GLY A 299 17.90 -23.26 16.44
CA GLY A 299 18.87 -22.27 16.88
C GLY A 299 19.96 -21.99 15.85
N GLY A 300 20.51 -20.78 15.92
CA GLY A 300 21.74 -20.37 15.25
C GLY A 300 22.19 -19.00 15.76
N PRO A 301 23.37 -18.88 16.38
CA PRO A 301 23.90 -17.61 16.85
C PRO A 301 24.77 -16.93 15.78
N PRO A 302 24.76 -15.60 15.70
CA PRO A 302 25.95 -14.84 15.30
C PRO A 302 26.48 -14.14 16.55
N GLY A 303 27.71 -14.39 16.98
CA GLY A 303 28.91 -14.14 16.20
C GLY A 303 29.49 -12.82 16.69
N GLY A 304 30.37 -12.90 17.71
CA GLY A 304 31.04 -11.76 18.29
C GLY A 304 32.01 -11.11 17.30
N GLY A 305 31.94 -9.79 17.20
CA GLY A 305 32.91 -8.94 16.51
C GLY A 305 33.37 -7.86 17.47
N GLY A 306 34.58 -8.01 18.00
CA GLY A 306 35.27 -6.97 18.74
C GLY A 306 35.99 -6.01 17.81
N PHE A 307 35.92 -4.71 18.15
CA PHE A 307 36.83 -3.64 17.75
C PHE A 307 36.83 -2.68 18.97
N GLY A 308 37.93 -2.42 19.70
CA GLY A 308 39.15 -1.76 19.24
C GLY A 308 38.77 -0.33 18.85
N GLY A 309 39.00 0.74 19.62
CA GLY A 309 40.19 1.12 20.37
C GLY A 309 40.64 2.48 19.81
N GLY A 310 40.61 3.54 20.63
CA GLY A 310 41.32 4.81 20.38
C GLY A 310 40.48 6.11 20.38
N PRO A 311 40.68 7.02 21.35
CA PRO A 311 40.69 8.47 21.14
C PRO A 311 42.12 8.91 20.73
N PRO A 312 42.50 10.18 20.45
CA PRO A 312 41.85 11.47 20.76
C PRO A 312 41.97 12.57 19.66
N GLY A 313 41.43 13.76 19.92
CA GLY A 313 41.73 15.01 19.18
C GLY A 313 40.50 15.92 19.18
N GLY A 314 40.51 17.14 19.72
CA GLY A 314 41.56 18.15 19.66
C GLY A 314 41.07 19.25 18.71
N GLY A 315 40.50 20.33 19.25
CA GLY A 315 39.95 21.41 18.43
C GLY A 315 39.39 22.57 19.27
N GLY A 316 40.26 23.25 20.01
CA GLY A 316 40.00 24.60 20.48
C GLY A 316 40.23 25.59 19.33
N GLY A 317 39.35 26.58 19.20
CA GLY A 317 39.47 27.60 18.15
C GLY A 317 38.26 28.54 18.06
N GLY A 318 38.09 29.41 19.05
CA GLY A 318 37.36 30.68 18.96
C GLY A 318 38.04 31.64 19.94
N PRO A 319 38.02 32.98 19.79
CA PRO A 319 37.04 33.87 19.12
C PRO A 319 37.82 34.90 18.21
N PRO A 320 37.43 36.18 17.93
CA PRO A 320 36.24 36.98 18.27
C PRO A 320 35.67 37.92 17.17
N GLY A 321 34.49 38.50 17.45
CA GLY A 321 34.26 39.95 17.24
C GLY A 321 33.54 40.43 15.96
N GLY A 322 32.68 41.44 16.17
CA GLY A 322 31.99 42.28 15.16
C GLY A 322 30.47 42.19 15.34
N GLY A 323 29.75 43.13 15.97
CA GLY A 323 29.71 44.58 15.68
C GLY A 323 29.00 44.77 14.34
N GLY A 324 27.89 45.48 14.16
CA GLY A 324 27.06 46.39 14.95
C GLY A 324 26.17 47.15 13.95
N GLY A 325 25.04 47.71 14.42
CA GLY A 325 24.21 48.67 13.67
C GLY A 325 23.28 48.05 12.60
N GLY A 326 22.05 48.51 12.39
CA GLY A 326 21.33 49.64 12.94
C GLY A 326 20.10 49.92 12.07
N ALA A 327 19.17 50.73 12.63
CA ALA A 327 18.01 51.36 12.00
C ALA A 327 16.90 50.40 11.53
N VAL A 328 15.60 50.73 11.60
CA VAL A 328 14.93 51.99 11.25
C VAL A 328 13.53 52.02 11.97
N PRO A 329 12.77 53.13 11.92
CA PRO A 329 11.70 53.51 12.85
C PRO A 329 10.38 52.73 12.74
#